data_AF-A0A481RMS1-F1
#
_entry.id   AF-A0A481RMS1-F1
#
_cell.length_a   1.000
_cell.length_b   1.000
_cell.length_c   1.000
_cell.angle_alpha   90.00
_cell.angle_beta   90.00
_cell.angle_gamma   90.00
#
_symmetry.space_group_name_H-M   'P 1'
#
loop_
_entity.id
_entity.type
_entity.pdbx_description
1 polymer ?
#
loop_
_entity_poly.entity_id
_entity_poly.type
_entity_poly.pdbx_seq_one_letter_code
_entity_poly.pdbx_strand_id
1 'polypeptide(L)'
;MDLKSLLRCCFVLFCGQNFSLGCRWVRYRYKDVSRENLQLLANMGGEFVREKVNIPFPNKVYSNAKHSQMGDRIFILYEAIRQIRKLYSKDMKSVTWDSVKLDQFQSNLHRTTSELEQCMREITYSDSTGSHGKENRSLKRHFKKLEHYLKTKDYSANAWEVVRTEVWKHLQRLDLLTTAMRTGTNA
;
A
#
# COMPACT_ATOMS: atom_id res chain seq x y z
N MET A 1 -27.82 -24.77 -32.09
CA MET A 1 -27.53 -23.60 -31.23
C MET A 1 -27.62 -22.35 -32.10
N ASP A 2 -28.57 -21.46 -31.81
CA ASP A 2 -28.79 -20.23 -32.58
C ASP A 2 -27.67 -19.20 -32.32
N LEU A 3 -27.25 -18.47 -33.36
CA LEU A 3 -26.31 -17.34 -33.30
C LEU A 3 -26.72 -16.30 -32.24
N LYS A 4 -28.03 -16.10 -32.05
CA LYS A 4 -28.57 -15.24 -30.97
C LYS A 4 -28.33 -15.81 -29.57
N SER A 5 -28.34 -17.13 -29.44
CA SER A 5 -28.07 -17.84 -28.19
C SER A 5 -26.57 -17.81 -27.86
N LEU A 6 -25.71 -17.97 -28.87
CA LEU A 6 -24.26 -17.77 -28.75
C LEU A 6 -23.91 -16.32 -28.39
N LEU A 7 -24.54 -15.32 -29.02
CA LEU A 7 -24.34 -13.91 -28.69
C LEU A 7 -24.77 -13.58 -27.26
N ARG A 8 -25.88 -14.17 -26.78
CA ARG A 8 -26.32 -14.03 -25.38
C ARG A 8 -25.37 -14.71 -24.40
N CYS A 9 -24.88 -15.91 -24.70
CA CYS A 9 -23.84 -16.57 -23.90
C CYS A 9 -22.53 -15.78 -23.89
N CYS A 10 -22.09 -15.27 -25.03
CA CYS A 10 -20.91 -14.40 -25.11
C CYS A 10 -21.12 -13.10 -24.32
N PHE A 11 -22.30 -12.48 -24.40
CA PHE A 11 -22.60 -11.27 -23.62
C PHE A 11 -22.65 -11.56 -22.11
N VAL A 12 -23.19 -12.70 -21.68
CA VAL A 12 -23.20 -13.12 -20.26
C VAL A 12 -21.80 -13.53 -19.78
N LEU A 13 -20.98 -14.17 -20.61
CA LEU A 13 -19.58 -14.49 -20.30
C LEU A 13 -18.70 -13.23 -20.26
N PHE A 14 -18.93 -12.28 -21.17
CA PHE A 14 -18.22 -11.00 -21.23
C PHE A 14 -18.69 -10.04 -20.13
N CYS A 15 -19.98 -10.09 -19.75
CA CYS A 15 -20.52 -9.35 -18.61
C CYS A 15 -20.22 -10.00 -17.25
N GLY A 16 -20.05 -11.31 -17.17
CA GLY A 16 -19.51 -12.01 -15.99
C GLY A 16 -18.02 -11.72 -15.78
N GLN A 17 -17.34 -11.28 -16.85
CA GLN A 17 -16.01 -10.69 -16.82
C GLN A 17 -16.02 -9.16 -16.70
N ASN A 18 -17.13 -8.52 -16.27
CA ASN A 18 -17.12 -7.10 -15.91
C ASN A 18 -16.09 -6.88 -14.78
N PHE A 19 -14.96 -6.40 -15.25
CA PHE A 19 -13.64 -6.36 -14.68
C PHE A 19 -13.58 -5.62 -13.34
N SER A 20 -13.57 -6.36 -12.23
CA SER A 20 -12.95 -5.88 -11.00
C SER A 20 -11.41 -5.90 -11.12
N LEU A 21 -10.86 -5.17 -12.11
CA LEU A 21 -9.41 -5.19 -12.41
C LEU A 21 -8.61 -4.80 -11.18
N GLY A 22 -9.05 -3.78 -10.44
CA GLY A 22 -8.35 -3.30 -9.25
C GLY A 22 -8.35 -4.36 -8.16
N CYS A 23 -9.52 -4.86 -7.74
CA CYS A 23 -9.58 -5.85 -6.66
C CYS A 23 -9.00 -7.22 -7.06
N ARG A 24 -9.08 -7.59 -8.35
CA ARG A 24 -8.38 -8.75 -8.90
C ARG A 24 -6.87 -8.57 -8.81
N TRP A 25 -6.35 -7.40 -9.17
CA TRP A 25 -4.93 -7.09 -9.03
C TRP A 25 -4.49 -7.17 -7.56
N VAL A 26 -5.26 -6.58 -6.64
CA VAL A 26 -4.98 -6.65 -5.20
C VAL A 26 -4.92 -8.10 -4.72
N ARG A 27 -5.85 -8.94 -5.16
CA ARG A 27 -5.91 -10.36 -4.77
C ARG A 27 -4.72 -11.17 -5.30
N TYR A 28 -4.40 -11.01 -6.58
CA TYR A 28 -3.50 -11.93 -7.27
C TYR A 28 -2.09 -11.39 -7.48
N ARG A 29 -1.90 -10.08 -7.66
CA ARG A 29 -0.62 -9.47 -8.07
C ARG A 29 0.06 -8.64 -6.99
N TYR A 30 -0.69 -8.11 -6.01
CA TYR A 30 -0.10 -7.25 -4.98
C TYR A 30 1.06 -7.91 -4.22
N LYS A 31 0.98 -9.21 -3.90
CA LYS A 31 2.04 -9.89 -3.13
C LYS A 31 3.39 -9.87 -3.84
N ASP A 32 3.39 -10.02 -5.16
CA ASP A 32 4.63 -10.01 -5.93
C ASP A 32 5.28 -8.62 -5.88
N VAL A 33 4.45 -7.58 -6.04
CA VAL A 33 4.88 -6.18 -5.92
C VAL A 33 5.30 -5.82 -4.49
N SER A 34 4.61 -6.34 -3.47
CA SER A 34 4.97 -6.19 -2.06
C SER A 34 6.37 -6.75 -1.78
N ARG A 35 6.65 -7.97 -2.26
CA ARG A 35 7.95 -8.63 -2.15
C ARG A 35 9.04 -7.85 -2.87
N GLU A 36 8.77 -7.43 -4.11
CA GLU A 36 9.69 -6.62 -4.91
C GLU A 36 10.03 -5.32 -4.19
N ASN A 37 9.02 -4.60 -3.68
CA ASN A 37 9.22 -3.37 -2.92
C ASN A 37 10.05 -3.57 -1.65
N LEU A 38 9.85 -4.67 -0.92
CA LEU A 38 10.68 -5.01 0.25
C LEU A 38 12.15 -5.25 -0.16
N GLN A 39 12.38 -5.91 -1.30
CA GLN A 39 13.74 -6.13 -1.83
C GLN A 39 14.38 -4.83 -2.32
N LEU A 40 13.63 -3.98 -3.02
CA LEU A 40 14.11 -2.66 -3.47
C LEU A 40 14.54 -1.81 -2.28
N LEU A 41 13.68 -1.70 -1.25
CA LEU A 41 14.02 -0.95 -0.04
C LEU A 41 15.26 -1.51 0.66
N ALA A 42 15.40 -2.83 0.76
CA ALA A 42 16.54 -3.46 1.42
C ALA A 42 17.86 -3.19 0.69
N ASN A 43 17.82 -3.11 -0.65
CA ASN A 43 19.01 -3.11 -1.49
C ASN A 43 19.33 -1.76 -2.15
N MET A 44 18.53 -0.72 -1.91
CA MET A 44 18.77 0.60 -2.50
C MET A 44 19.68 1.50 -1.65
N GLY A 45 19.73 1.31 -0.34
CA GLY A 45 20.49 2.16 0.58
C GLY A 45 21.52 1.40 1.40
N GLY A 46 22.01 2.03 2.46
CA GLY A 46 22.94 1.39 3.40
C GLY A 46 22.28 0.34 4.29
N GLU A 47 22.93 -0.05 5.37
CA GLU A 47 22.29 -0.89 6.39
C GLU A 47 21.12 -0.17 7.06
N PHE A 48 20.08 -0.93 7.43
CA PHE A 48 18.95 -0.35 8.15
C PHE A 48 19.39 0.17 9.52
N VAL A 49 19.02 1.42 9.79
CA VAL A 49 19.42 2.14 11.00
C VAL A 49 18.55 1.68 12.18
N ARG A 50 19.20 1.30 13.28
CA ARG A 50 18.53 0.93 14.54
C ARG A 50 18.18 2.12 15.44
N GLU A 51 18.47 3.34 15.00
CA GLU A 51 18.18 4.56 15.74
C GLU A 51 16.70 4.59 16.13
N LYS A 52 16.44 4.62 17.44
CA LYS A 52 15.10 4.76 17.99
C LYS A 52 14.67 6.21 17.82
N VAL A 53 14.00 6.53 16.73
CA VAL A 53 13.22 7.77 16.65
C VAL A 53 12.06 7.71 17.64
N ASN A 54 11.78 8.82 18.33
CA ASN A 54 10.65 8.96 19.25
C ASN A 54 9.30 9.09 18.50
N ILE A 55 9.08 8.23 17.51
CA ILE A 55 7.88 8.16 16.69
C ILE A 55 7.33 6.74 16.83
N PRO A 56 6.35 6.52 17.71
CA PRO A 56 5.78 5.19 17.89
C PRO A 56 5.16 4.67 16.59
N PHE A 57 5.54 3.45 16.23
CA PHE A 57 4.95 2.73 15.10
C PHE A 57 3.48 2.37 15.38
N PRO A 58 2.55 2.56 14.41
CA PRO A 58 1.12 2.42 14.66
C PRO A 58 0.66 0.95 14.61
N ASN A 59 1.23 0.08 15.44
CA ASN A 59 0.93 -1.36 15.46
C ASN A 59 -0.57 -1.67 15.59
N LYS A 60 -1.30 -0.88 16.39
CA LYS A 60 -2.75 -1.05 16.59
C LYS A 60 -3.55 -0.91 15.29
N VAL A 61 -3.13 -0.04 14.37
CA VAL A 61 -3.80 0.14 13.07
C VAL A 61 -3.78 -1.17 12.28
N TYR A 62 -2.61 -1.78 12.15
CA TYR A 62 -2.44 -3.03 11.42
C TYR A 62 -3.09 -4.23 12.12
N SER A 63 -3.01 -4.27 13.45
CA SER A 63 -3.66 -5.33 14.24
C SER A 63 -5.18 -5.28 14.08
N ASN A 64 -5.79 -4.10 14.19
CA ASN A 64 -7.23 -3.95 14.05
C ASN A 64 -7.68 -4.31 12.62
N ALA A 65 -6.95 -3.83 11.61
CA ALA A 65 -7.23 -4.14 10.21
C ALA A 65 -7.19 -5.65 9.91
N LYS A 66 -6.27 -6.40 10.52
CA LYS A 66 -6.18 -7.85 10.32
C LYS A 66 -7.49 -8.59 10.66
N HIS A 67 -8.27 -8.06 11.61
CA HIS A 67 -9.51 -8.65 12.09
C HIS A 67 -10.78 -7.98 11.55
N SER A 68 -10.66 -6.98 10.67
CA SER A 68 -11.80 -6.26 10.08
C SER A 68 -12.27 -6.88 8.76
N GLN A 69 -13.30 -6.29 8.15
CA GLN A 69 -13.87 -6.75 6.88
C GLN A 69 -12.89 -6.52 5.71
N MET A 70 -13.16 -7.14 4.55
CA MET A 70 -12.27 -7.03 3.38
C MET A 70 -12.09 -5.57 2.92
N GLY A 71 -13.18 -4.80 2.83
CA GLY A 71 -13.13 -3.39 2.42
C GLY A 71 -12.27 -2.54 3.36
N ASP A 72 -12.43 -2.76 4.67
CA ASP A 72 -11.62 -2.13 5.71
C ASP A 72 -10.12 -2.44 5.57
N ARG A 73 -9.76 -3.69 5.26
CA ARG A 73 -8.36 -4.10 5.01
C ARG A 73 -7.77 -3.42 3.78
N ILE A 74 -8.51 -3.43 2.69
CA ILE A 74 -8.13 -2.76 1.42
C ILE A 74 -7.93 -1.27 1.66
N PHE A 75 -8.80 -0.65 2.46
CA PHE A 75 -8.70 0.75 2.80
C PHE A 75 -7.43 1.09 3.60
N ILE A 76 -7.09 0.30 4.63
CA ILE A 76 -5.86 0.49 5.39
C ILE A 76 -4.61 0.28 4.51
N LEU A 77 -4.67 -0.69 3.60
CA LEU A 77 -3.62 -0.90 2.59
C LEU A 77 -3.47 0.32 1.68
N TYR A 78 -4.56 0.82 1.10
CA TYR A 78 -4.59 2.02 0.28
C TYR A 78 -4.00 3.22 1.00
N GLU A 79 -4.49 3.54 2.19
CA GLU A 79 -4.05 4.73 2.91
C GLU A 79 -2.57 4.64 3.31
N ALA A 80 -2.08 3.46 3.73
CA ALA A 80 -0.67 3.28 4.04
C ALA A 80 0.22 3.49 2.81
N ILE A 81 -0.09 2.85 1.67
CA ILE A 81 0.69 2.99 0.43
C ILE A 81 0.65 4.44 -0.07
N ARG A 82 -0.52 5.09 -0.01
CA ARG A 82 -0.67 6.49 -0.40
C ARG A 82 0.18 7.43 0.46
N GLN A 83 0.23 7.21 1.78
CA GLN A 83 1.08 8.02 2.67
C GLN A 83 2.57 7.76 2.41
N ILE A 84 2.98 6.51 2.13
CA ILE A 84 4.35 6.19 1.73
C ILE A 84 4.70 6.91 0.41
N ARG A 85 3.83 6.84 -0.61
CA ARG A 85 4.03 7.56 -1.88
C ARG A 85 4.22 9.07 -1.66
N LYS A 86 3.39 9.67 -0.80
CA LYS A 86 3.51 11.10 -0.45
C LYS A 86 4.81 11.41 0.30
N LEU A 87 5.29 10.49 1.13
CA LEU A 87 6.57 10.66 1.84
C LEU A 87 7.73 10.63 0.85
N TYR A 88 7.74 9.68 -0.09
CA TYR A 88 8.76 9.55 -1.13
C TYR A 88 8.67 10.59 -2.25
N SER A 89 7.67 11.47 -2.23
CA SER A 89 7.61 12.63 -3.13
C SER A 89 8.25 13.89 -2.54
N LYS A 90 8.94 13.77 -1.39
CA LYS A 90 9.64 14.87 -0.72
C LYS A 90 11.07 15.02 -1.24
N ASP A 91 11.80 16.00 -0.71
CA ASP A 91 13.19 16.22 -1.12
C ASP A 91 14.07 15.02 -0.73
N MET A 92 14.62 14.37 -1.75
CA MET A 92 15.51 13.22 -1.63
C MET A 92 16.90 13.52 -2.21
N LYS A 93 17.25 14.77 -2.50
CA LYS A 93 18.54 15.13 -3.13
C LYS A 93 19.78 14.70 -2.33
N SER A 94 19.63 14.52 -1.02
CA SER A 94 20.70 14.12 -0.12
C SER A 94 20.97 12.61 -0.10
N VAL A 95 20.05 11.78 -0.59
CA VAL A 95 20.21 10.32 -0.49
C VAL A 95 21.23 9.84 -1.50
N THR A 96 22.05 8.88 -1.10
CA THR A 96 23.05 8.22 -1.96
C THR A 96 22.57 6.83 -2.39
N TRP A 97 21.26 6.63 -2.46
CA TRP A 97 20.66 5.36 -2.81
C TRP A 97 20.83 5.05 -4.30
N ASP A 98 20.78 3.77 -4.63
CA ASP A 98 20.68 3.29 -6.02
C ASP A 98 19.44 3.90 -6.67
N SER A 99 19.66 4.81 -7.62
CA SER A 99 18.60 5.59 -8.26
C SER A 99 17.63 4.72 -9.05
N VAL A 100 18.12 3.67 -9.72
CA VAL A 100 17.28 2.74 -10.49
C VAL A 100 16.31 2.02 -9.57
N LYS A 101 16.79 1.54 -8.42
CA LYS A 101 15.92 0.89 -7.43
C LYS A 101 14.92 1.85 -6.80
N LEU A 102 15.34 3.09 -6.52
CA LEU A 102 14.45 4.13 -6.01
C LEU A 102 13.33 4.48 -7.00
N ASP A 103 13.67 4.66 -8.28
CA ASP A 103 12.71 4.98 -9.35
C ASP A 103 11.72 3.83 -9.55
N GLN A 104 12.20 2.58 -9.53
CA GLN A 104 11.34 1.40 -9.60
C GLN A 104 10.40 1.31 -8.40
N PHE A 105 10.91 1.60 -7.19
CA PHE A 105 10.10 1.61 -5.98
C PHE A 105 9.01 2.68 -6.03
N GLN A 106 9.34 3.91 -6.43
CA GLN A 106 8.37 5.00 -6.60
C GLN A 106 7.33 4.68 -7.68
N SER A 107 7.75 4.06 -8.79
CA SER A 107 6.86 3.59 -9.85
C SER A 107 5.89 2.52 -9.36
N ASN A 108 6.38 1.56 -8.58
CA ASN A 108 5.55 0.53 -7.95
C ASN A 108 4.54 1.11 -6.97
N LEU A 109 4.92 2.12 -6.17
CA LEU A 109 4.00 2.84 -5.28
C LEU A 109 2.91 3.57 -6.07
N HIS A 110 3.28 4.22 -7.19
CA HIS A 110 2.33 4.89 -8.07
C HIS A 110 1.29 3.89 -8.61
N ARG A 111 1.75 2.81 -9.26
CA ARG A 111 0.87 1.77 -9.81
C ARG A 111 -0.03 1.15 -8.74
N THR A 112 0.55 0.75 -7.61
CA THR A 112 -0.19 0.14 -6.49
C THR A 112 -1.29 1.06 -5.98
N THR A 113 -1.03 2.36 -5.90
CA THR A 113 -2.05 3.33 -5.49
C THR A 113 -3.21 3.37 -6.48
N SER A 114 -2.94 3.44 -7.79
CA SER A 114 -3.98 3.45 -8.83
C SER A 114 -4.85 2.19 -8.82
N GLU A 115 -4.24 1.02 -8.65
CA GLU A 115 -4.96 -0.26 -8.55
C GLU A 115 -5.86 -0.33 -7.31
N LEU A 116 -5.37 0.20 -6.18
CA LEU A 116 -6.15 0.27 -4.93
C LEU A 116 -7.29 1.28 -5.02
N GLU A 117 -7.08 2.44 -5.65
CA GLU A 117 -8.14 3.40 -5.94
C GLU A 117 -9.25 2.78 -6.80
N GLN A 118 -8.86 2.01 -7.83
CA GLN A 118 -9.81 1.28 -8.65
C GLN A 118 -10.57 0.23 -7.82
N CYS A 119 -9.86 -0.57 -7.03
CA CYS A 119 -10.50 -1.57 -6.18
C CYS A 119 -11.52 -0.94 -5.22
N MET A 120 -11.19 0.16 -4.55
CA MET A 120 -12.12 0.86 -3.65
C MET A 120 -13.39 1.34 -4.37
N ARG A 121 -13.27 1.82 -5.62
CA ARG A 121 -14.44 2.18 -6.44
C ARG A 121 -15.30 0.96 -6.74
N GLU A 122 -14.68 -0.18 -7.06
CA GLU A 122 -15.39 -1.44 -7.36
C GLU A 122 -16.18 -1.96 -6.15
N ILE A 123 -15.62 -1.87 -4.94
CA ILE A 123 -16.31 -2.27 -3.70
C ILE A 123 -17.20 -1.15 -3.13
N THR A 124 -17.38 -0.04 -3.86
CA THR A 124 -18.17 1.15 -3.44
C THR A 124 -17.77 1.64 -2.04
N TYR A 125 -16.51 1.47 -1.67
CA TYR A 125 -16.02 1.79 -0.34
C TYR A 125 -15.59 3.25 -0.30
N SER A 126 -16.12 3.99 0.68
CA SER A 126 -15.69 5.35 0.98
C SER A 126 -15.21 5.47 2.42
N ASP A 127 -14.37 6.48 2.70
CA ASP A 127 -13.90 6.80 4.05
C ASP A 127 -15.06 7.00 5.05
N SER A 128 -16.28 7.33 4.60
CA SER A 128 -17.47 7.50 5.45
C SER A 128 -18.25 6.21 5.72
N THR A 129 -18.06 5.18 4.89
CA THR A 129 -18.70 3.85 5.06
C THR A 129 -17.90 2.91 5.97
N GLY A 130 -16.62 3.21 6.20
CA GLY A 130 -15.71 2.39 6.99
C GLY A 130 -15.76 2.65 8.50
N SER A 131 -15.60 1.60 9.30
CA SER A 131 -15.50 1.74 10.78
C SER A 131 -14.14 2.30 11.25
N HIS A 132 -13.17 2.44 10.33
CA HIS A 132 -11.77 2.75 10.64
C HIS A 132 -11.36 4.22 10.55
N GLY A 133 -12.29 5.16 10.75
CA GLY A 133 -11.95 6.58 10.78
C GLY A 133 -10.85 6.93 11.80
N LYS A 134 -10.82 6.22 12.94
CA LYS A 134 -9.78 6.38 13.98
C LYS A 134 -8.42 5.88 13.51
N GLU A 135 -8.36 4.68 12.93
CA GLU A 135 -7.14 4.08 12.38
C GLU A 135 -6.56 4.93 11.25
N ASN A 136 -7.41 5.41 10.33
CA ASN A 136 -7.02 6.33 9.26
C ASN A 136 -6.33 7.59 9.82
N ARG A 137 -6.98 8.26 10.79
CA ARG A 137 -6.41 9.44 11.45
C ARG A 137 -5.10 9.13 12.16
N SER A 138 -5.00 7.97 12.81
CA SER A 138 -3.78 7.52 13.48
C SER A 138 -2.63 7.31 12.48
N LEU A 139 -2.91 6.65 11.36
CA LEU A 139 -1.94 6.37 10.30
C LEU A 139 -1.46 7.66 9.64
N LYS A 140 -2.37 8.54 9.22
CA LYS A 140 -2.05 9.88 8.68
C LYS A 140 -1.20 10.70 9.65
N ARG A 141 -1.52 10.67 10.95
CA ARG A 141 -0.75 11.38 11.99
C ARG A 141 0.66 10.80 12.11
N HIS A 142 0.81 9.49 12.06
CA HIS A 142 2.12 8.83 12.10
C HIS A 142 3.00 9.28 10.93
N PHE A 143 2.51 9.21 9.69
CA PHE A 143 3.28 9.65 8.52
C PHE A 143 3.58 11.15 8.53
N LYS A 144 2.67 12.00 9.05
CA LYS A 144 2.98 13.42 9.28
C LYS A 144 4.14 13.63 10.26
N LYS A 145 4.29 12.78 11.28
CA LYS A 145 5.44 12.83 12.20
C LYS A 145 6.73 12.42 11.50
N LEU A 146 6.70 11.41 10.63
CA LEU A 146 7.87 11.03 9.81
C LEU A 146 8.28 12.17 8.85
N GLU A 147 7.31 12.79 8.17
CA GLU A 147 7.57 13.96 7.31
C GLU A 147 8.15 15.13 8.13
N HIS A 148 7.62 15.38 9.34
CA HIS A 148 8.17 16.40 10.23
C HIS A 148 9.59 16.07 10.69
N TYR A 149 9.88 14.81 11.02
CA TYR A 149 11.23 14.38 11.37
C TYR A 149 12.24 14.65 10.25
N LEU A 150 11.89 14.31 8.99
CA LEU A 150 12.73 14.65 7.84
C LEU A 150 13.02 16.15 7.77
N LYS A 151 11.98 17.00 7.95
CA LYS A 151 12.15 18.46 7.95
C LYS A 151 13.08 18.94 9.06
N THR A 152 12.94 18.42 10.28
CA THR A 152 13.81 18.81 11.42
C THR A 152 15.25 18.36 11.27
N LYS A 153 15.53 17.48 10.31
CA LYS A 153 16.86 16.95 9.98
C LYS A 153 17.33 17.40 8.61
N ASP A 154 16.70 18.45 8.07
CA ASP A 154 16.98 19.05 6.76
C ASP A 154 17.05 18.03 5.62
N TYR A 155 16.17 17.03 5.68
CA TYR A 155 16.12 15.91 4.75
C TYR A 155 17.47 15.22 4.54
N SER A 156 18.34 15.18 5.56
CA SER A 156 19.66 14.54 5.46
C SER A 156 19.60 13.05 5.10
N ALA A 157 20.66 12.52 4.51
CA ALA A 157 20.77 11.10 4.12
C ALA A 157 20.47 10.17 5.30
N ASN A 158 21.04 10.44 6.49
CA ASN A 158 20.79 9.63 7.70
C ASN A 158 19.31 9.64 8.13
N ALA A 159 18.64 10.80 8.04
CA ALA A 159 17.22 10.88 8.37
C ALA A 159 16.36 10.06 7.39
N TRP A 160 16.74 10.03 6.11
CA TRP A 160 16.13 9.17 5.11
C TRP A 160 16.35 7.69 5.39
N GLU A 161 17.51 7.29 5.90
CA GLU A 161 17.78 5.90 6.28
C GLU A 161 16.89 5.42 7.44
N VAL A 162 16.64 6.29 8.41
CA VAL A 162 15.66 6.04 9.48
C VAL A 162 14.25 5.88 8.91
N VAL A 163 13.83 6.79 8.02
CA VAL A 163 12.51 6.72 7.38
C VAL A 163 12.37 5.48 6.50
N ARG A 164 13.41 5.10 5.76
CA ARG A 164 13.42 3.87 4.95
C ARG A 164 13.17 2.64 5.81
N THR A 165 13.77 2.60 7.00
CA THR A 165 13.57 1.53 7.98
C THR A 165 12.11 1.48 8.48
N GLU A 166 11.51 2.62 8.79
CA GLU A 166 10.08 2.69 9.18
C GLU A 166 9.15 2.27 8.04
N VAL A 167 9.43 2.70 6.81
CA VAL A 167 8.67 2.32 5.62
C VAL A 167 8.76 0.82 5.36
N TRP A 168 9.95 0.22 5.52
CA TRP A 168 10.13 -1.22 5.41
C TRP A 168 9.25 -1.98 6.41
N LYS A 169 9.20 -1.55 7.67
CA LYS A 169 8.29 -2.12 8.68
C LYS A 169 6.81 -1.99 8.27
N HIS A 170 6.41 -0.86 7.71
CA HIS A 170 5.05 -0.69 7.18
C HIS A 170 4.74 -1.70 6.08
N LEU A 171 5.63 -1.88 5.10
CA LEU A 171 5.42 -2.83 4.02
C LEU A 171 5.36 -4.27 4.53
N GLN A 172 6.17 -4.64 5.53
CA GLN A 172 6.06 -5.96 6.17
C GLN A 172 4.69 -6.18 6.82
N ARG A 173 4.14 -5.17 7.51
CA ARG A 173 2.79 -5.26 8.09
C ARG A 173 1.71 -5.39 7.02
N LEU A 174 1.87 -4.70 5.90
CA LEU A 174 0.94 -4.78 4.77
C LEU A 174 0.99 -6.13 4.07
N ASP A 175 2.18 -6.71 3.87
CA ASP A 175 2.33 -8.06 3.30
C ASP A 175 1.56 -9.11 4.12
N LEU A 176 1.69 -9.04 5.45
CA LEU A 176 0.93 -9.88 6.38
C LEU A 176 -0.58 -9.62 6.31
N LEU A 177 -1.00 -8.36 6.22
CA LEU A 177 -2.42 -7.98 6.08
C LEU A 177 -3.03 -8.58 4.81
N THR A 178 -2.28 -8.59 3.71
CA THR A 178 -2.76 -9.08 2.41
C THR A 178 -2.80 -10.59 2.29
N THR A 179 -1.99 -11.31 3.08
CA THR A 179 -2.10 -12.77 3.17
C THR A 179 -3.49 -13.20 3.69
N ALA A 180 -4.07 -12.44 4.62
CA ALA A 180 -5.43 -12.66 5.11
C ALA A 180 -6.54 -12.29 4.11
N MET A 181 -6.20 -11.60 3.01
CA MET A 181 -7.17 -11.23 1.96
C MET A 181 -7.32 -12.33 0.89
N ARG A 182 -6.43 -13.32 0.87
CA ARG A 182 -6.44 -14.43 -0.11
C ARG A 182 -7.34 -15.60 0.28
N THR A 183 -7.64 -15.73 1.56
CA THR A 183 -8.46 -16.83 2.11
C THR A 183 -9.96 -16.55 2.07
N GLY A 184 -10.40 -15.39 1.58
CA GLY A 184 -11.80 -15.02 1.43
C GLY A 184 -12.38 -15.45 0.08
N THR A 185 -12.61 -16.75 -0.09
CA THR A 185 -13.71 -17.26 -0.93
C THR A 185 -14.99 -17.17 -0.10
N ASN A 186 -16.07 -16.65 -0.70
CA ASN A 186 -17.45 -16.58 -0.22
C ASN A 186 -17.83 -15.26 0.47
N ALA A 187 -18.33 -14.33 -0.34
CA ALA A 187 -19.59 -13.64 -0.11
C ALA A 187 -20.28 -13.52 -1.46
#